data_AF-A0A3C1ENS8-F1
#
_entry.id   AF-A0A3C1ENS8-F1
#
_cell.length_a   1.000
_cell.length_b   1.000
_cell.length_c   1.000
_cell.angle_alpha   90.00
_cell.angle_beta   90.00
_cell.angle_gamma   90.00
#
_symmetry.space_group_name_H-M   'P 1'
#
loop_
_entity.id
_entity.type
_entity.pdbx_description
1 polymer ?
#
loop_
_entity_poly.entity_id
_entity_poly.type
_entity_poly.pdbx_seq_one_letter_code
_entity_poly.pdbx_strand_id
1 'polypeptide(L)'
;MNRNALKRSLTGLWSGLIDLFGDDDPNEPFYDPVHLGAVAIVCMVIIGSLYWLLWTLLVYEGGLFPKLGAVWAILAHGKTPRDFGYEAAPYAMGVFAGWMANAAALLICLFALALLWRLYRAASQAQTQA
;
A
#
# COMPACT_ATOMS: atom_id res chain seq x y z
N MET A 1 6.69 14.94 15.44
CA MET A 1 7.72 13.95 15.06
C MET A 1 8.84 14.65 14.31
N ASN A 2 10.09 14.50 14.72
CA ASN A 2 11.24 15.22 14.15
C ASN A 2 11.55 14.72 12.73
N ARG A 3 11.55 15.63 11.73
CA ARG A 3 11.79 15.33 10.31
C ARG A 3 13.12 14.61 10.06
N ASN A 4 14.11 14.79 10.95
CA ASN A 4 15.41 14.13 10.87
C ASN A 4 15.38 12.69 11.41
N ALA A 5 14.53 12.41 12.40
CA ALA A 5 14.37 11.06 12.95
C ALA A 5 13.66 10.13 11.94
N LEU A 6 12.59 10.61 11.30
CA LEU A 6 11.87 9.86 10.27
C LEU A 6 12.78 9.52 9.08
N LYS A 7 13.62 10.47 8.66
CA LYS A 7 14.60 10.23 7.60
C LYS A 7 15.58 9.12 7.97
N ARG A 8 16.16 9.18 9.18
CA ARG A 8 17.12 8.16 9.67
C ARG A 8 16.51 6.76 9.73
N SER A 9 15.28 6.63 10.25
CA SER A 9 14.58 5.35 10.33
C SER A 9 14.26 4.77 8.96
N LEU A 10 13.82 5.60 8.00
CA LEU A 10 13.56 5.16 6.62
C LEU A 10 14.85 4.76 5.90
N THR A 11 15.94 5.51 6.06
CA THR A 11 17.22 5.16 5.44
C THR A 11 17.81 3.87 5.99
N GLY A 12 17.65 3.58 7.29
CA GLY A 12 18.15 2.34 7.90
C GLY A 12 17.35 1.10 7.50
N LEU A 13 16.02 1.21 7.40
CA LEU A 13 15.18 0.14 6.86
C LEU A 13 15.46 -0.11 5.38
N TRP A 14 15.69 0.96 4.62
CA TRP A 14 16.00 0.88 3.20
C TRP A 14 17.39 0.28 2.94
N SER A 15 18.41 0.65 3.72
CA SER A 15 19.74 0.05 3.60
C SER A 15 19.70 -1.43 3.94
N GLY A 16 19.04 -1.82 5.03
CA GLY A 16 18.92 -3.24 5.40
C GLY A 16 18.13 -4.07 4.38
N LEU A 17 17.14 -3.47 3.70
CA LEU A 17 16.47 -4.12 2.57
C LEU A 17 17.40 -4.25 1.36
N ILE A 18 18.16 -3.21 1.01
CA ILE A 18 19.12 -3.28 -0.10
C ILE A 18 20.19 -4.32 0.18
N ASP A 19 20.76 -4.36 1.39
CA ASP A 19 21.77 -5.36 1.77
C ASP A 19 21.20 -6.78 1.71
N LEU A 20 19.89 -6.96 1.92
CA LEU A 20 19.22 -8.25 1.75
C LEU A 20 19.04 -8.66 0.27
N PHE A 21 19.15 -7.74 -0.68
CA PHE A 21 18.94 -8.01 -2.12
C PHE A 21 20.18 -7.73 -2.98
N GLY A 22 21.20 -7.09 -2.41
CA GLY A 22 22.43 -6.73 -3.07
C GLY A 22 23.58 -7.21 -2.22
N ASP A 23 24.21 -8.28 -2.67
CA ASP A 23 25.52 -8.67 -2.17
C ASP A 23 26.43 -8.94 -3.36
N ASP A 24 27.57 -8.23 -3.35
CA ASP A 24 28.71 -8.40 -4.25
C ASP A 24 29.94 -8.73 -3.34
N ASP A 25 29.79 -9.41 -2.20
CA ASP A 25 30.92 -9.84 -1.36
C ASP A 25 31.64 -11.02 -2.04
N PRO A 26 32.91 -10.86 -2.47
CA PRO A 26 33.67 -11.94 -3.10
C PRO A 26 33.94 -13.14 -2.18
N ASN A 27 33.73 -12.99 -0.87
CA ASN A 27 33.95 -14.04 0.14
C ASN A 27 32.65 -14.73 0.60
N GLU A 28 31.49 -14.35 0.06
CA GLU A 28 30.22 -15.00 0.37
C GLU A 28 30.22 -16.46 -0.15
N PRO A 29 29.74 -17.44 0.64
CA PRO A 29 29.48 -18.78 0.13
C PRO A 29 28.46 -18.74 -1.01
N PHE A 30 28.73 -19.44 -2.12
CA PHE A 30 27.87 -19.52 -3.31
C PHE A 30 26.38 -19.81 -3.05
N TYR A 31 26.05 -20.38 -1.89
CA TYR A 31 24.68 -20.55 -1.42
C TYR A 31 24.59 -20.35 0.09
N ASP A 32 23.91 -19.28 0.52
CA ASP A 32 23.47 -19.11 1.90
C ASP A 32 21.97 -19.44 2.04
N PRO A 33 21.61 -20.59 2.64
CA PRO A 33 20.21 -20.96 2.87
C PRO A 33 19.47 -19.97 3.79
N VAL A 34 20.18 -19.27 4.67
CA VAL A 34 19.58 -18.29 5.59
C VAL A 34 19.15 -17.05 4.80
N HIS A 35 20.02 -16.52 3.95
CA HIS A 35 19.69 -15.42 3.04
C HIS A 35 18.48 -15.77 2.15
N LEU A 36 18.50 -16.93 1.48
CA LEU A 36 17.38 -17.36 0.64
C LEU A 36 16.06 -17.46 1.43
N GLY A 37 16.12 -18.06 2.63
CA GLY A 37 14.96 -18.16 3.53
C GLY A 37 14.41 -16.79 3.94
N ALA A 38 15.30 -15.85 4.28
CA ALA A 38 14.93 -14.49 4.65
C ALA A 38 14.26 -13.75 3.49
N VAL A 39 14.84 -13.80 2.28
CA VAL A 39 14.26 -13.19 1.08
C VAL A 39 12.88 -13.78 0.78
N ALA A 40 12.71 -15.10 0.86
CA ALA A 40 11.44 -15.76 0.61
C ALA A 40 10.35 -15.28 1.60
N ILE A 41 10.68 -15.20 2.90
CA ILE A 41 9.75 -14.72 3.93
C ILE A 41 9.38 -13.26 3.69
N VAL A 42 10.36 -12.39 3.41
CA VAL A 42 10.11 -10.97 3.13
C VAL A 42 9.19 -10.81 1.92
N CYS A 43 9.46 -11.53 0.83
CA CYS A 43 8.62 -11.53 -0.37
C CYS A 43 7.19 -12.01 -0.07
N MET A 44 7.02 -13.10 0.68
CA MET A 44 5.70 -13.59 1.07
C MET A 44 4.92 -12.57 1.91
N VAL A 45 5.59 -11.91 2.86
CA VAL A 45 4.96 -10.86 3.69
C VAL A 45 4.54 -9.68 2.83
N ILE A 46 5.39 -9.23 1.90
CA ILE A 46 5.07 -8.12 0.99
C ILE A 46 3.88 -8.47 0.09
N ILE A 47 3.93 -9.62 -0.58
CA ILE A 47 2.87 -10.08 -1.48
C ILE A 47 1.55 -10.27 -0.71
N GLY A 48 1.60 -10.92 0.46
CA GLY A 48 0.42 -11.11 1.30
C GLY A 48 -0.18 -9.79 1.77
N SER A 49 0.66 -8.83 2.16
CA SER A 49 0.22 -7.49 2.55
C SER A 49 -0.45 -6.76 1.39
N LEU A 50 0.17 -6.79 0.20
CA LEU A 50 -0.40 -6.18 -1.02
C LEU A 50 -1.72 -6.84 -1.42
N TYR A 51 -1.80 -8.17 -1.34
CA TYR A 51 -3.02 -8.92 -1.60
C TYR A 51 -4.16 -8.45 -0.69
N TRP A 52 -3.96 -8.45 0.63
CA TRP A 52 -5.00 -8.04 1.57
C TRP A 52 -5.38 -6.57 1.41
N LEU A 53 -4.41 -5.71 1.09
CA LEU A 53 -4.64 -4.29 0.85
C LEU A 53 -5.52 -4.07 -0.39
N LEU A 54 -5.17 -4.69 -1.52
CA LEU A 54 -5.91 -4.57 -2.77
C LEU A 54 -7.27 -5.26 -2.69
N TRP A 55 -7.35 -6.43 -2.04
CA TRP A 55 -8.62 -7.12 -1.82
C TRP A 55 -9.55 -6.28 -0.93
N THR A 56 -9.03 -5.67 0.14
CA THR A 56 -9.80 -4.75 0.98
C THR A 56 -10.25 -3.53 0.18
N LEU A 57 -9.43 -3.01 -0.72
CA LEU A 57 -9.79 -1.85 -1.53
C LEU A 57 -10.85 -2.17 -2.61
N LEU A 58 -10.70 -3.32 -3.28
CA LEU A 58 -11.41 -3.61 -4.52
C LEU A 58 -12.56 -4.62 -4.38
N VAL A 59 -12.56 -5.44 -3.33
CA VAL A 59 -13.50 -6.57 -3.18
C VAL A 59 -14.30 -6.49 -1.89
N TYR A 60 -13.65 -6.22 -0.76
CA TYR A 60 -14.30 -6.19 0.57
C TYR A 60 -15.53 -5.27 0.60
N GLU A 61 -16.67 -5.82 1.03
CA GLU A 61 -17.96 -5.12 1.13
C GLU A 61 -18.38 -4.45 -0.21
N GLY A 62 -18.10 -5.13 -1.33
CA GLY A 62 -18.37 -4.64 -2.68
C GLY A 62 -17.30 -3.69 -3.24
N GLY A 63 -16.25 -3.39 -2.49
CA GLY A 63 -15.09 -2.62 -2.96
C GLY A 63 -15.38 -1.14 -3.20
N LEU A 64 -14.38 -0.45 -3.75
CA LEU A 64 -14.40 0.99 -3.97
C LEU A 64 -15.27 1.43 -5.16
N PHE A 65 -15.30 0.68 -6.26
CA PHE A 65 -15.93 1.15 -7.51
C PHE A 65 -17.44 1.39 -7.41
N PRO A 66 -18.25 0.49 -6.81
CA PRO A 66 -19.68 0.75 -6.63
C PRO A 66 -19.95 1.98 -5.75
N LYS A 67 -19.11 2.21 -4.74
CA LYS A 67 -19.18 3.39 -3.86
C LYS A 67 -18.91 4.67 -4.63
N LEU A 68 -17.89 4.68 -5.49
CA LEU A 68 -17.60 5.83 -6.35
C LEU A 68 -18.77 6.12 -7.30
N GLY A 69 -19.37 5.08 -7.88
CA GLY A 69 -20.56 5.22 -8.72
C GLY A 69 -21.75 5.80 -7.96
N ALA A 70 -21.99 5.34 -6.73
CA ALA A 70 -23.05 5.87 -5.87
C ALA A 70 -22.79 7.34 -5.47
N VAL A 71 -21.57 7.70 -5.09
CA VAL A 71 -21.18 9.09 -4.79
C VAL A 71 -21.39 9.98 -6.02
N TRP A 72 -20.95 9.54 -7.20
CA TRP A 72 -21.16 10.29 -8.43
C TRP A 72 -22.65 10.51 -8.73
N ALA A 73 -23.47 9.48 -8.56
CA ALA A 73 -24.92 9.59 -8.77
C ALA A 73 -25.62 10.53 -7.77
N ILE A 74 -25.15 10.57 -6.53
CA ILE A 74 -25.65 11.52 -5.53
C ILE A 74 -25.28 12.96 -5.93
N LEU A 75 -24.02 13.18 -6.30
CA LEU A 75 -23.52 14.51 -6.63
C LEU A 75 -24.07 15.06 -7.95
N ALA A 76 -24.21 14.21 -8.98
CA ALA A 76 -24.54 14.64 -10.34
C ALA A 76 -26.01 14.42 -10.73
N HIS A 77 -26.70 13.46 -10.11
CA HIS A 77 -28.04 13.02 -10.53
C HIS A 77 -29.11 13.15 -9.43
N GLY A 78 -28.82 13.89 -8.35
CA GLY A 78 -29.79 14.18 -7.29
C GLY A 78 -30.28 12.96 -6.52
N LYS A 79 -29.58 11.83 -6.62
CA LYS A 79 -29.87 10.64 -5.81
C LYS A 79 -29.48 10.89 -4.36
N THR A 80 -30.10 10.13 -3.47
CA THR A 80 -29.83 10.16 -2.03
C THR A 80 -29.10 8.87 -1.61
N PRO A 81 -28.41 8.87 -0.47
CA PRO A 81 -27.83 7.64 0.08
C PRO A 81 -28.85 6.50 0.27
N ARG A 82 -30.13 6.83 0.53
CA ARG A 82 -31.22 5.85 0.68
C ARG A 82 -31.47 5.05 -0.59
N ASP A 83 -31.29 5.67 -1.77
CA ASP A 83 -31.42 4.99 -3.07
C ASP A 83 -30.37 3.89 -3.29
N PHE A 84 -29.35 3.85 -2.43
CA PHE A 84 -28.28 2.85 -2.41
C PHE A 84 -28.33 1.95 -1.17
N GLY A 85 -29.47 1.89 -0.48
CA GLY A 85 -29.71 0.99 0.66
C GLY A 85 -29.18 1.49 2.00
N TYR A 86 -28.88 2.80 2.14
CA TYR A 86 -28.51 3.38 3.42
C TYR A 86 -29.76 3.67 4.28
N GLU A 87 -29.92 2.96 5.40
CA GLU A 87 -31.09 3.10 6.27
C GLU A 87 -30.84 3.97 7.52
N ALA A 88 -29.80 4.82 7.49
CA ALA A 88 -29.38 5.65 8.64
C ALA A 88 -28.99 4.85 9.89
N ALA A 89 -28.70 3.56 9.76
CA ALA A 89 -28.19 2.71 10.83
C ALA A 89 -26.77 2.18 10.49
N PRO A 90 -25.87 2.02 11.47
CA PRO A 90 -24.47 1.61 11.23
C PRO A 90 -24.31 0.23 10.58
N TYR A 91 -25.29 -0.66 10.77
CA TYR A 91 -25.31 -2.01 10.22
C TYR A 91 -26.07 -2.11 8.88
N ALA A 92 -26.76 -1.04 8.47
CA ALA A 92 -27.56 -0.98 7.25
C ALA A 92 -27.05 0.15 6.35
N MET A 93 -25.80 -0.01 5.90
CA MET A 93 -25.08 1.01 5.13
C MET A 93 -25.26 0.85 3.61
N GLY A 94 -25.91 -0.23 3.16
CA GLY A 94 -26.10 -0.55 1.74
C GLY A 94 -24.77 -0.61 0.99
N VAL A 95 -24.69 0.04 -0.18
CA VAL A 95 -23.48 0.10 -1.02
C VAL A 95 -22.27 0.72 -0.28
N PHE A 96 -22.51 1.52 0.76
CA PHE A 96 -21.47 2.18 1.55
C PHE A 96 -20.92 1.31 2.69
N ALA A 97 -21.35 0.06 2.84
CA ALA A 97 -20.76 -0.88 3.78
C ALA A 97 -19.24 -0.99 3.56
N GLY A 98 -18.47 -1.03 4.64
CA GLY A 98 -17.00 -1.13 4.58
C GLY A 98 -16.24 0.10 4.04
N TRP A 99 -16.90 1.25 3.83
CA TRP A 99 -16.25 2.43 3.23
C TRP A 99 -14.99 2.89 3.97
N MET A 100 -14.96 2.79 5.31
CA MET A 100 -13.79 3.16 6.12
C MET A 100 -12.60 2.24 5.83
N ALA A 101 -12.84 0.94 5.67
CA ALA A 101 -11.80 -0.03 5.33
C ALA A 101 -11.27 0.21 3.92
N ASN A 102 -12.17 0.44 2.94
CA ASN A 102 -11.73 0.78 1.58
C ASN A 102 -10.94 2.11 1.57
N ALA A 103 -11.37 3.13 2.32
CA ALA A 103 -10.68 4.41 2.42
C ALA A 103 -9.30 4.28 3.08
N ALA A 104 -9.19 3.52 4.17
CA ALA A 104 -7.91 3.24 4.81
C ALA A 104 -6.96 2.49 3.87
N ALA A 105 -7.45 1.46 3.17
CA ALA A 105 -6.67 0.73 2.18
C ALA A 105 -6.18 1.65 1.04
N LEU A 106 -7.05 2.54 0.54
CA LEU A 106 -6.68 3.52 -0.48
C LEU A 106 -5.57 4.45 0.00
N LEU A 107 -5.68 5.00 1.22
CA LEU A 107 -4.67 5.89 1.79
C LEU A 107 -3.33 5.20 1.95
N ILE A 108 -3.33 3.94 2.40
CA ILE A 108 -2.10 3.14 2.54
C ILE A 108 -1.50 2.84 1.16
N CYS A 109 -2.31 2.48 0.15
CA CYS A 109 -1.86 2.31 -1.24
C CYS A 109 -1.19 3.58 -1.77
N LEU A 110 -1.84 4.74 -1.62
CA LEU A 110 -1.32 6.03 -2.07
C LEU A 110 -0.02 6.40 -1.34
N PHE A 111 0.05 6.14 -0.04
CA PHE A 111 1.26 6.35 0.74
C PHE A 111 2.42 5.47 0.25
N ALA A 112 2.17 4.18 0.01
CA ALA A 112 3.17 3.26 -0.52
C ALA A 112 3.67 3.70 -1.91
N LEU A 113 2.76 4.08 -2.81
CA LEU A 113 3.10 4.62 -4.12
C LEU A 113 3.92 5.91 -4.05
N ALA A 114 3.53 6.84 -3.16
CA ALA A 114 4.27 8.08 -2.96
C ALA A 114 5.69 7.84 -2.41
N LEU A 115 5.84 6.87 -1.51
CA LEU A 115 7.13 6.46 -0.98
C LEU A 115 8.01 5.84 -2.07
N LEU A 116 7.48 4.90 -2.84
CA LEU A 116 8.19 4.27 -3.96
C LEU A 116 8.60 5.29 -5.02
N TRP A 117 7.69 6.19 -5.40
CA TRP A 117 7.98 7.24 -6.37
C TRP A 117 9.08 8.20 -5.89
N ARG A 118 9.07 8.53 -4.60
CA ARG A 118 10.13 9.36 -3.99
C ARG A 118 11.48 8.64 -4.01
N LEU A 119 11.51 7.35 -3.70
CA LEU A 119 12.73 6.54 -3.75
C LEU A 119 13.26 6.42 -5.18
N TYR A 120 12.39 6.13 -6.14
CA TYR A 120 12.72 6.09 -7.57
C TYR A 120 13.36 7.40 -8.03
N ARG A 121 12.73 8.55 -7.73
CA ARG A 121 13.29 9.87 -8.09
C ARG A 121 14.65 10.13 -7.46
N ALA A 122 14.86 9.74 -6.21
CA ALA A 122 16.15 9.92 -5.54
C ALA A 122 17.25 9.07 -6.20
N ALA A 123 16.93 7.81 -6.55
CA ALA A 123 17.86 6.92 -7.24
C ALA A 123 18.21 7.42 -8.65
N SER A 124 17.23 7.87 -9.44
CA SER A 124 17.48 8.41 -10.78
C SER A 124 18.35 9.67 -10.79
N GLN A 125 18.19 10.54 -9.79
CA GLN A 125 19.04 11.74 -9.66
C GLN A 125 20.49 11.40 -9.32
N ALA A 126 20.70 10.39 -8.47
CA ALA A 126 22.05 9.92 -8.13
C ALA A 126 22.80 9.35 -9.36
N GLN A 127 22.10 8.63 -10.24
CA GLN A 127 22.68 8.10 -11.48
C GLN A 127 23.01 9.16 -12.53
N THR A 128 22.36 10.33 -12.51
CA THR A 128 22.64 11.41 -13.47
C THR A 128 23.82 12.28 -13.03
N GLN A 129 24.24 12.18 -11.76
CA GLN A 129 25.35 12.93 -11.18
C GLN A 129 26.66 12.12 -11.07
N ALA A 130 26.59 10.82 -11.32
CA ALA A 130 27.73 9.91 -11.42
C ALA A 130 28.22 9.82 -12.87
#